data_AF-A0AAN7GZE9-F1
#
_entry.id   AF-A0AAN7GZE9-F1
#
_cell.length_a   1.000
_cell.length_b   1.000
_cell.length_c   1.000
_cell.angle_alpha   90.00
_cell.angle_beta   90.00
_cell.angle_gamma   90.00
#
_symmetry.space_group_name_H-M   'P 1'
#
loop_
_entity.id
_entity.type
_entity.pdbx_description
1 polymer ?
#
loop_
_entity_poly.entity_id
_entity_poly.type
_entity_poly.pdbx_seq_one_letter_code
_entity_poly.pdbx_strand_id
1 'polypeptide(L)'
;MVQYVFTPWRSRDELLTVRNQFYPPPPATQTTFTSAEHSKTEKQKAVSRVSMWMHRGGCPHIIESTALLTAAILSDLDNVDGESSYAVRAAYSAAFSRFVTGLLDSHQTMARKQSMYDVAKSVGLPSSFVELRHQATHEMLPSLSRLRVASKKGLEWMWEYYWVGLGEERMVEEEVYGGEGKEERCKELLKRFLGEEDERRRRVLRDGLRVFERELVVRLIDVVCDGDKIDGRGMRRAVGLVRELEGDEAMDDIGEVEEEEESKDVEMVREELGRVLEEVKEREEKGPSWVLVDEKEWVPKPIGVV
;
A
#
# COMPACT_ATOMS: atom_id res chain seq x y z
N MET A 1 -20.13 -24.97 -3.20
CA MET A 1 -20.27 -23.70 -3.94
C MET A 1 -19.27 -22.74 -3.31
N VAL A 2 -18.30 -22.24 -4.08
CA VAL A 2 -17.18 -21.44 -3.56
C VAL A 2 -17.70 -20.06 -3.15
N GLN A 3 -17.32 -19.58 -1.96
CA GLN A 3 -17.74 -18.26 -1.46
C GLN A 3 -16.90 -17.18 -2.13
N TYR A 4 -17.46 -16.49 -3.14
CA TYR A 4 -16.86 -15.28 -3.69
C TYR A 4 -17.16 -14.10 -2.76
N VAL A 5 -16.11 -13.46 -2.25
CA VAL A 5 -16.20 -12.20 -1.49
C VAL A 5 -15.70 -11.07 -2.38
N PHE A 6 -16.56 -10.10 -2.65
CA PHE A 6 -16.22 -8.94 -3.47
C PHE A 6 -15.68 -7.80 -2.60
N THR A 7 -14.54 -7.24 -2.99
CA THR A 7 -13.88 -6.14 -2.28
C THR A 7 -13.68 -4.91 -3.18
N PRO A 8 -13.73 -3.69 -2.64
CA PRO A 8 -13.60 -2.46 -3.44
C PRO A 8 -12.14 -2.10 -3.82
N TRP A 9 -11.16 -2.65 -3.09
CA TRP A 9 -9.74 -2.54 -3.40
C TRP A 9 -9.31 -3.56 -4.45
N ARG A 10 -8.29 -3.21 -5.23
CA ARG A 10 -7.74 -4.04 -6.32
C ARG A 10 -6.99 -5.25 -5.79
N SER A 11 -6.18 -5.07 -4.76
CA SER A 11 -5.35 -6.12 -4.17
C SER A 11 -5.24 -5.94 -2.66
N ARG A 12 -4.79 -6.99 -1.98
CA ARG A 12 -4.56 -6.95 -0.53
C ARG A 12 -3.49 -5.92 -0.15
N ASP A 13 -2.45 -5.77 -0.96
CA ASP A 13 -1.40 -4.77 -0.74
C ASP A 13 -1.94 -3.34 -0.74
N GLU A 14 -2.95 -3.06 -1.57
CA GLU A 14 -3.62 -1.75 -1.57
C GLU A 14 -4.29 -1.46 -0.22
N LEU A 15 -4.96 -2.46 0.35
CA LEU A 15 -5.57 -2.36 1.68
C LEU A 15 -4.52 -2.17 2.78
N LEU A 16 -3.42 -2.93 2.74
CA LEU A 16 -2.33 -2.82 3.71
C LEU A 16 -1.60 -1.47 3.61
N THR A 17 -1.48 -0.92 2.40
CA THR A 17 -0.93 0.43 2.18
C THR A 17 -1.79 1.47 2.88
N VAL A 18 -3.11 1.43 2.68
CA VAL A 18 -4.06 2.34 3.35
C VAL A 18 -4.03 2.18 4.87
N ARG A 19 -3.91 0.95 5.38
CA ARG A 19 -3.71 0.70 6.81
C ARG A 19 -2.49 1.45 7.35
N ASN A 20 -1.34 1.31 6.69
CA ASN A 20 -0.08 1.92 7.13
C ASN A 20 -0.11 3.45 7.03
N GLN A 21 -0.90 4.00 6.10
CA GLN A 21 -1.12 5.44 6.00
C GLN A 21 -1.99 5.98 7.15
N PHE A 22 -3.03 5.24 7.57
CA PHE A 22 -3.82 5.62 8.75
C PHE A 22 -3.03 5.45 10.06
N TYR A 23 -2.32 4.33 10.19
CA TYR A 23 -1.58 3.89 11.38
C TYR A 23 -0.09 3.73 11.04
N PRO A 24 0.67 4.83 10.95
CA PRO A 24 2.10 4.75 10.65
C PRO A 24 2.81 3.98 11.78
N PRO A 25 3.76 3.09 11.44
CA PRO A 25 4.56 2.40 12.44
C PRO A 25 5.35 3.41 13.28
N PRO A 26 5.67 3.07 14.55
CA PRO A 26 6.45 3.95 15.40
C PRO A 26 7.78 4.29 14.72
N PRO A 27 8.19 5.57 14.67
CA PRO A 27 9.38 5.98 13.96
C PRO A 27 10.62 5.35 14.59
N ALA A 28 11.39 4.61 13.80
CA ALA A 28 12.74 4.22 14.15
C ALA A 28 13.62 5.48 14.11
N THR A 29 13.76 6.15 15.26
CA THR A 29 14.72 7.25 15.53
C THR A 29 14.65 8.50 14.63
N GLN A 30 14.06 9.57 15.18
CA GLN A 30 14.33 11.01 14.98
C GLN A 30 14.41 11.60 13.55
N THR A 31 13.27 12.13 13.06
CA THR A 31 13.23 13.35 12.22
C THR A 31 11.91 14.09 12.49
N THR A 32 11.94 15.24 13.18
CA THR A 32 10.79 15.70 13.99
C THR A 32 9.84 16.70 13.32
N PHE A 33 10.18 17.33 12.19
CA PHE A 33 9.29 18.30 11.52
C PHE A 33 8.76 17.83 10.16
N THR A 34 9.63 17.32 9.28
CA THR A 34 9.22 16.75 7.98
C THR A 34 8.31 15.53 8.12
N SER A 35 8.45 14.78 9.22
CA SER A 35 7.63 13.61 9.52
C SER A 35 6.15 13.93 9.78
N ALA A 36 5.84 15.09 10.39
CA ALA A 36 4.47 15.44 10.76
C ALA A 36 3.63 15.84 9.53
N GLU A 37 4.16 16.70 8.65
CA GLU A 37 3.52 17.05 7.39
C GLU A 37 3.39 15.83 6.46
N HIS A 38 4.45 15.01 6.40
CA HIS A 38 4.39 13.76 5.63
C HIS A 38 3.30 12.81 6.17
N SER A 39 3.20 12.62 7.49
CA SER A 39 2.14 11.80 8.08
C SER A 39 0.74 12.35 7.79
N LYS A 40 0.58 13.67 7.84
CA LYS A 40 -0.69 14.34 7.53
C LYS A 40 -1.10 14.11 6.06
N THR A 41 -0.16 14.31 5.12
CA THR A 41 -0.42 14.11 3.69
C THR A 41 -0.75 12.65 3.36
N GLU A 42 -0.06 11.68 3.98
CA GLU A 42 -0.38 10.26 3.82
C GLU A 42 -1.77 9.92 4.35
N LYS A 43 -2.17 10.47 5.50
CA LYS A 43 -3.54 10.32 6.02
C LYS A 43 -4.59 10.93 5.11
N GLN A 44 -4.33 12.09 4.51
CA GLN A 44 -5.23 12.71 3.53
C GLN A 44 -5.41 11.81 2.30
N LYS A 45 -4.32 11.24 1.76
CA LYS A 45 -4.37 10.28 0.65
C LYS A 45 -5.22 9.04 1.00
N ALA A 46 -5.04 8.51 2.21
CA ALA A 46 -5.80 7.36 2.70
C ALA A 46 -7.30 7.67 2.78
N VAL A 47 -7.69 8.83 3.32
CA VAL A 47 -9.09 9.28 3.36
C VAL A 47 -9.67 9.38 1.95
N SER A 48 -8.96 10.01 1.01
CA SER A 48 -9.42 10.10 -0.39
C SER A 48 -9.56 8.72 -1.04
N ARG A 49 -8.66 7.79 -0.75
CA ARG A 49 -8.74 6.41 -1.27
C ARG A 49 -9.94 5.66 -0.73
N VAL A 50 -10.21 5.74 0.57
CA VAL A 50 -11.40 5.11 1.17
C VAL A 50 -12.69 5.73 0.63
N SER A 51 -12.72 7.05 0.40
CA SER A 51 -13.85 7.70 -0.24
C SER A 51 -14.14 7.08 -1.62
N MET A 52 -13.11 6.84 -2.45
CA MET A 52 -13.27 6.12 -3.71
C MET A 52 -13.83 4.70 -3.51
N TRP A 53 -13.33 3.94 -2.52
CA TRP A 53 -13.85 2.60 -2.22
C TRP A 53 -15.31 2.60 -1.79
N MET A 54 -15.76 3.61 -1.04
CA MET A 54 -17.17 3.76 -0.69
C MET A 54 -18.06 3.93 -1.91
N HIS A 55 -17.62 4.70 -2.92
CA HIS A 55 -18.35 4.89 -4.17
C HIS A 55 -18.40 3.62 -5.04
N ARG A 56 -17.40 2.75 -4.95
CA ARG A 56 -17.39 1.43 -5.62
C ARG A 56 -18.37 0.43 -5.00
N GLY A 57 -18.76 0.63 -3.74
CA GLY A 57 -19.64 -0.25 -2.98
C GLY A 57 -18.91 -1.41 -2.29
N GLY A 58 -19.58 -2.05 -1.32
CA GLY A 58 -19.02 -3.18 -0.58
C GLY A 58 -17.87 -2.83 0.38
N CYS A 59 -17.69 -1.55 0.74
CA CYS A 59 -16.66 -1.14 1.68
C CYS A 59 -17.07 -1.51 3.12
N PRO A 60 -16.23 -2.24 3.88
CA PRO A 60 -16.48 -2.53 5.29
C PRO A 60 -16.67 -1.26 6.12
N HIS A 61 -17.68 -1.29 7.00
CA HIS A 61 -18.05 -0.12 7.81
C HIS A 61 -16.93 0.38 8.74
N ILE A 62 -16.07 -0.52 9.24
CA ILE A 62 -14.90 -0.12 10.05
C ILE A 62 -13.91 0.73 9.24
N ILE A 63 -13.74 0.44 7.95
CA ILE A 63 -12.84 1.21 7.06
C ILE A 63 -13.43 2.61 6.81
N GLU A 64 -14.74 2.69 6.51
CA GLU A 64 -15.48 3.96 6.41
C GLU A 64 -15.32 4.80 7.70
N SER A 65 -15.55 4.18 8.85
CA SER A 65 -15.48 4.83 10.16
C SER A 65 -14.08 5.36 10.49
N THR A 66 -13.05 4.60 10.15
CA THR A 66 -11.64 5.00 10.29
C THR A 66 -11.34 6.25 9.46
N ALA A 67 -11.81 6.28 8.20
CA ALA A 67 -11.62 7.42 7.32
C ALA A 67 -12.38 8.66 7.79
N LEU A 68 -13.64 8.52 8.23
CA LEU A 68 -14.44 9.64 8.75
C LEU A 68 -13.82 10.27 10.00
N LEU A 69 -13.38 9.46 10.97
CA LEU A 69 -12.72 9.97 12.18
C LEU A 69 -11.37 10.61 11.85
N THR A 70 -10.59 10.02 10.93
CA THR A 70 -9.32 10.61 10.49
C THR A 70 -9.55 11.95 9.78
N ALA A 71 -10.57 12.05 8.93
CA ALA A 71 -10.92 13.30 8.24
C ALA A 71 -11.30 14.41 9.23
N ALA A 72 -12.09 14.10 10.26
CA ALA A 72 -12.44 15.05 11.31
C ALA A 72 -11.20 15.54 12.07
N ILE A 73 -10.25 14.64 12.38
CA ILE A 73 -8.97 15.00 13.01
C ILE A 73 -8.13 15.90 12.11
N LEU A 74 -8.02 15.60 10.82
CA LEU A 74 -7.27 16.42 9.88
C LEU A 74 -7.86 17.83 9.77
N SER A 75 -9.19 17.95 9.67
CA SER A 75 -9.88 19.23 9.65
C SER A 75 -9.70 20.05 10.94
N ASP A 76 -9.59 19.37 12.09
CA ASP A 76 -9.32 20.01 13.39
C ASP A 76 -7.89 20.55 13.47
N LEU A 77 -6.92 19.82 12.91
CA LEU A 77 -5.51 20.25 12.85
C LEU A 77 -5.29 21.43 11.89
N ASP A 78 -6.10 21.52 10.82
CA ASP A 78 -6.07 22.62 9.86
C ASP A 78 -6.72 23.91 10.38
N ASN A 79 -7.49 23.82 11.47
CA ASN A 79 -8.23 24.95 12.01
C ASN A 79 -7.34 25.81 12.95
N VAL A 80 -6.48 26.64 12.35
CA VAL A 80 -5.52 27.50 13.07
C VAL A 80 -6.22 28.67 13.81
N ASP A 81 -7.36 29.14 13.31
CA ASP A 81 -7.99 30.40 13.77
C ASP A 81 -9.14 30.22 14.78
N GLY A 82 -9.49 28.99 15.16
CA GLY A 82 -10.56 28.72 16.14
C GLY A 82 -11.99 29.04 15.68
N GLU A 83 -12.17 29.76 14.57
CA GLU A 83 -13.46 30.16 14.00
C GLU A 83 -14.34 28.97 13.61
N SER A 84 -13.77 27.82 13.23
CA SER A 84 -14.55 26.62 12.87
C SER A 84 -14.79 25.63 14.03
N SER A 85 -14.62 26.05 15.29
CA SER A 85 -14.79 25.19 16.48
C SER A 85 -16.13 24.43 16.50
N TYR A 86 -17.22 25.05 16.05
CA TYR A 86 -18.52 24.37 15.96
C TYR A 86 -18.58 23.34 14.82
N ALA A 87 -18.05 23.67 13.64
CA ALA A 87 -18.02 22.78 12.49
C ALA A 87 -17.17 21.53 12.78
N VAL A 88 -16.00 21.71 13.41
CA VAL A 88 -15.13 20.61 13.83
C VAL A 88 -15.84 19.71 14.85
N ARG A 89 -16.51 20.29 15.86
CA ARG A 89 -17.31 19.51 16.83
C ARG A 89 -18.44 18.73 16.15
N ALA A 90 -19.11 19.32 15.16
CA ALA A 90 -20.14 18.64 14.38
C ALA A 90 -19.55 17.47 13.56
N ALA A 91 -18.41 17.68 12.90
CA ALA A 91 -17.72 16.65 12.12
C ALA A 91 -17.31 15.46 12.99
N TYR A 92 -16.69 15.71 14.15
CA TYR A 92 -16.38 14.64 15.12
C TYR A 92 -17.64 13.92 15.60
N SER A 93 -18.68 14.66 15.97
CA SER A 93 -19.92 14.08 16.49
C SER A 93 -20.61 13.19 15.44
N ALA A 94 -20.64 13.62 14.17
CA ALA A 94 -21.19 12.85 13.07
C ALA A 94 -20.36 11.59 12.80
N ALA A 95 -19.04 11.72 12.67
CA ALA A 95 -18.13 10.59 12.43
C ALA A 95 -18.22 9.54 13.56
N PHE A 96 -18.20 10.00 14.81
CA PHE A 96 -18.26 9.12 15.98
C PHE A 96 -19.63 8.43 16.10
N SER A 97 -20.72 9.17 15.85
CA SER A 97 -22.08 8.60 15.87
C SER A 97 -22.27 7.56 14.77
N ARG A 98 -21.70 7.80 13.59
CA ARG A 98 -21.74 6.86 12.46
C ARG A 98 -20.98 5.58 12.79
N PHE A 99 -19.78 5.70 13.35
CA PHE A 99 -18.96 4.58 13.83
C PHE A 99 -19.71 3.70 14.84
N VAL A 100 -20.20 4.28 15.94
CA VAL A 100 -20.87 3.52 17.00
C VAL A 100 -22.16 2.89 16.50
N THR A 101 -22.98 3.64 15.76
CA THR A 101 -24.29 3.14 15.31
C THR A 101 -24.12 2.03 14.27
N GLY A 102 -23.29 2.23 13.24
CA GLY A 102 -23.13 1.22 12.20
C GLY A 102 -22.44 -0.05 12.69
N LEU A 103 -21.49 0.05 13.63
CA LEU A 103 -20.91 -1.13 14.28
C LEU A 103 -21.97 -1.92 15.06
N LEU A 104 -22.74 -1.26 15.91
CA LEU A 104 -23.72 -1.97 16.74
C LEU A 104 -24.87 -2.54 15.92
N ASP A 105 -25.31 -1.83 14.86
CA ASP A 105 -26.34 -2.34 13.96
C ASP A 105 -25.86 -3.59 13.19
N SER A 106 -24.57 -3.66 12.82
CA SER A 106 -24.02 -4.84 12.16
C SER A 106 -24.01 -6.11 13.02
N HIS A 107 -24.04 -5.94 14.35
CA HIS A 107 -24.06 -7.03 15.33
C HIS A 107 -25.45 -7.29 15.94
N GLN A 108 -26.46 -6.50 15.55
CA GLN A 108 -27.83 -6.76 16.00
C GLN A 108 -28.41 -7.99 15.30
N THR A 109 -28.84 -8.96 16.10
CA THR A 109 -29.53 -10.15 15.58
C THR A 109 -31.00 -9.84 15.37
N MET A 110 -31.57 -10.18 14.20
CA MET A 110 -32.98 -9.89 13.86
C MET A 110 -34.02 -10.52 14.81
N ALA A 111 -33.62 -11.49 15.64
CA ALA A 111 -34.54 -12.22 16.51
C ALA A 111 -35.03 -11.43 17.73
N ARG A 112 -34.26 -10.46 18.25
CA ARG A 112 -34.64 -9.70 19.45
C ARG A 112 -34.11 -8.27 19.42
N LYS A 113 -34.94 -7.32 19.86
CA LYS A 113 -34.55 -5.94 20.12
C LYS A 113 -33.65 -5.89 21.36
N GLN A 114 -32.35 -5.97 21.16
CA GLN A 114 -31.35 -5.76 22.22
C GLN A 114 -31.05 -4.27 22.37
N SER A 115 -30.71 -3.83 23.59
CA SER A 115 -30.28 -2.45 23.78
C SER A 115 -28.90 -2.23 23.15
N MET A 116 -28.59 -1.00 22.75
CA MET A 116 -27.26 -0.65 22.24
C MET A 116 -26.14 -0.98 23.25
N TYR A 117 -26.45 -0.90 24.55
CA TYR A 117 -25.50 -1.27 25.61
C TYR A 117 -25.24 -2.78 25.68
N ASP A 118 -26.27 -3.61 25.47
CA ASP A 118 -26.11 -5.06 25.48
C ASP A 118 -25.27 -5.53 24.28
N VAL A 119 -25.54 -4.97 23.10
CA VAL A 119 -24.77 -5.27 21.89
C VAL A 119 -23.33 -4.75 22.02
N ALA A 120 -23.13 -3.55 22.59
CA ALA A 120 -21.79 -3.03 22.84
C ALA A 120 -21.00 -3.96 23.77
N LYS A 121 -21.64 -4.47 24.83
CA LYS A 121 -21.02 -5.42 25.75
C LYS A 121 -20.63 -6.73 25.07
N SER A 122 -21.44 -7.24 24.13
CA SER A 122 -21.11 -8.48 23.43
C SER A 122 -19.95 -8.34 22.45
N VAL A 123 -19.77 -7.16 21.85
CA VAL A 123 -18.68 -6.87 20.90
C VAL A 123 -17.42 -6.34 21.62
N GLY A 124 -17.49 -6.06 22.92
CA GLY A 124 -16.39 -5.48 23.69
C GLY A 124 -16.17 -3.98 23.42
N LEU A 125 -17.20 -3.28 22.94
CA LEU A 125 -17.16 -1.83 22.76
C LEU A 125 -17.37 -1.13 24.12
N PRO A 126 -16.54 -0.15 24.51
CA PRO A 126 -16.72 0.58 25.76
C PRO A 126 -18.11 1.25 25.86
N SER A 127 -18.80 1.07 26.99
CA SER A 127 -20.12 1.68 27.22
C SER A 127 -20.09 3.21 27.13
N SER A 128 -18.96 3.83 27.45
CA SER A 128 -18.72 5.27 27.31
C SER A 128 -18.84 5.77 25.86
N PHE A 129 -18.63 4.91 24.86
CA PHE A 129 -18.82 5.28 23.45
C PHE A 129 -20.31 5.32 23.11
N VAL A 130 -21.10 4.39 23.64
CA VAL A 130 -22.56 4.39 23.51
C VAL A 130 -23.17 5.61 24.19
N GLU A 131 -22.69 5.95 25.39
CA GLU A 131 -23.10 7.15 26.12
C GLU A 131 -22.75 8.42 25.32
N LEU A 132 -21.52 8.53 24.81
CA LEU A 132 -21.10 9.70 24.03
C LEU A 132 -21.92 9.85 22.74
N ARG A 133 -22.24 8.74 22.06
CA ARG A 133 -23.14 8.74 20.90
C ARG A 133 -24.53 9.22 21.31
N HIS A 134 -25.10 8.71 22.40
CA HIS A 134 -26.42 9.14 22.89
C HIS A 134 -26.45 10.64 23.17
N GLN A 135 -25.45 11.15 23.88
CA GLN A 135 -25.29 12.57 24.16
C GLN A 135 -25.20 13.39 22.87
N ALA A 136 -24.38 12.97 21.91
CA ALA A 136 -24.17 13.69 20.65
C ALA A 136 -25.44 13.81 19.79
N THR A 137 -26.36 12.85 19.88
CA THR A 137 -27.58 12.82 19.05
C THR A 137 -28.81 13.42 19.73
N HIS A 138 -28.92 13.31 21.05
CA HIS A 138 -30.16 13.65 21.78
C HIS A 138 -29.99 14.76 22.81
N GLU A 139 -28.76 15.04 23.25
CA GLU A 139 -28.46 16.05 24.24
C GLU A 139 -27.63 17.19 23.62
N MET A 140 -26.97 17.97 24.48
CA MET A 140 -26.06 19.01 24.04
C MET A 140 -24.80 18.42 23.43
N LEU A 141 -24.38 18.99 22.30
CA LEU A 141 -23.20 18.54 21.55
C LEU A 141 -21.97 18.51 22.47
N PRO A 142 -21.20 17.40 22.53
CA PRO A 142 -20.05 17.28 23.42
C PRO A 142 -18.99 18.36 23.20
N SER A 143 -18.15 18.57 24.22
CA SER A 143 -17.01 19.49 24.12
C SER A 143 -15.96 18.94 23.15
N LEU A 144 -15.23 19.84 22.50
CA LEU A 144 -14.20 19.47 21.53
C LEU A 144 -13.09 18.61 22.18
N SER A 145 -12.71 18.90 23.43
CA SER A 145 -11.73 18.09 24.17
C SER A 145 -12.21 16.65 24.39
N ARG A 146 -13.48 16.46 24.76
CA ARG A 146 -14.08 15.12 24.94
C ARG A 146 -14.11 14.37 23.62
N LEU A 147 -14.49 15.03 22.53
CA LEU A 147 -14.53 14.45 21.18
C LEU A 147 -13.15 14.05 20.66
N ARG A 148 -12.12 14.88 20.86
CA ARG A 148 -10.73 14.57 20.48
C ARG A 148 -10.22 13.30 21.19
N VAL A 149 -10.43 13.22 22.50
CA VAL A 149 -10.00 12.05 23.30
C VAL A 149 -10.77 10.81 22.88
N ALA A 150 -12.09 10.91 22.73
CA ALA A 150 -12.92 9.78 22.32
C ALA A 150 -12.57 9.28 20.92
N SER A 151 -12.30 10.18 19.97
CA SER A 151 -11.94 9.82 18.59
C SER A 151 -10.61 9.09 18.52
N LYS A 152 -9.60 9.51 19.29
CA LYS A 152 -8.31 8.80 19.40
C LYS A 152 -8.52 7.39 19.95
N LYS A 153 -9.25 7.25 21.06
CA LYS A 153 -9.60 5.94 21.62
C LYS A 153 -10.41 5.07 20.66
N GLY A 154 -11.28 5.68 19.86
CA GLY A 154 -12.04 4.98 18.83
C GLY A 154 -11.16 4.43 17.71
N LEU A 155 -10.16 5.20 17.26
CA LEU A 155 -9.18 4.76 16.27
C LEU A 155 -8.28 3.64 16.80
N GLU A 156 -7.86 3.71 18.06
CA GLU A 156 -7.11 2.65 18.76
C GLU A 156 -7.95 1.37 18.87
N TRP A 157 -9.22 1.50 19.27
CA TRP A 157 -10.12 0.36 19.37
C TRP A 157 -10.36 -0.31 18.00
N MET A 158 -10.58 0.47 16.94
CA MET A 158 -10.73 -0.08 15.58
C MET A 158 -9.47 -0.76 15.07
N TRP A 159 -8.29 -0.29 15.50
CA TRP A 159 -7.02 -0.96 15.19
C TRP A 159 -6.99 -2.37 15.77
N GLU A 160 -7.26 -2.50 17.08
CA GLU A 160 -7.28 -3.78 17.79
C GLU A 160 -8.38 -4.71 17.27
N TYR A 161 -9.55 -4.15 16.93
CA TYR A 161 -10.71 -4.93 16.52
C TYR A 161 -10.61 -5.47 15.07
N TYR A 162 -9.98 -4.73 14.15
CA TYR A 162 -10.00 -5.06 12.73
C TYR A 162 -8.62 -5.00 12.06
N TRP A 163 -7.92 -3.87 12.17
CA TRP A 163 -6.75 -3.61 11.32
C TRP A 163 -5.52 -4.48 11.65
N VAL A 164 -5.37 -4.90 12.91
CA VAL A 164 -4.25 -5.75 13.35
C VAL A 164 -4.29 -7.13 12.69
N GLY A 165 -5.48 -7.75 12.62
CA GLY A 165 -5.67 -9.10 12.05
C GLY A 165 -5.39 -9.17 10.54
N LEU A 166 -5.43 -8.04 9.83
CA LEU A 166 -5.18 -8.01 8.39
C LEU A 166 -3.74 -8.41 8.00
N GLY A 167 -2.78 -8.30 8.93
CA GLY A 167 -1.39 -8.69 8.69
C GLY A 167 -1.11 -10.18 8.94
N GLU A 168 -1.87 -10.81 9.85
CA GLU A 168 -1.67 -12.20 10.24
C GLU A 168 -2.20 -13.16 9.16
N GLU A 169 -3.27 -12.79 8.45
CA GLU A 169 -3.79 -13.52 7.29
C GLU A 169 -2.74 -13.70 6.19
N ARG A 170 -1.79 -12.76 6.04
CA ARG A 170 -0.68 -12.89 5.07
C ARG A 170 0.23 -14.08 5.40
N MET A 171 0.51 -14.32 6.68
CA MET A 171 1.36 -15.44 7.10
C MET A 171 0.65 -16.77 6.83
N VAL A 172 -0.66 -16.83 7.07
CA VAL A 172 -1.46 -18.05 6.89
C VAL A 172 -1.74 -18.33 5.40
N GLU A 173 -2.05 -17.32 4.58
CA GLU A 173 -2.21 -17.50 3.12
C GLU A 173 -0.86 -17.77 2.42
N GLU A 174 0.25 -17.14 2.82
CA GLU A 174 1.59 -17.43 2.30
C GLU A 174 2.09 -18.83 2.73
N GLU A 175 1.70 -19.35 3.91
CA GLU A 175 2.03 -20.73 4.33
C GLU A 175 1.15 -21.79 3.67
N VAL A 176 -0.11 -21.49 3.36
CA VAL A 176 -1.07 -22.47 2.82
C VAL A 176 -1.05 -22.53 1.27
N TYR A 177 -0.65 -21.46 0.57
CA TYR A 177 -0.59 -21.41 -0.90
C TYR A 177 0.77 -20.99 -1.50
N GLY A 178 1.76 -20.60 -0.69
CA GLY A 178 2.97 -19.91 -1.15
C GLY A 178 4.16 -20.78 -1.59
N GLY A 179 3.92 -21.77 -2.44
CA GLY A 179 5.01 -22.44 -3.18
C GLY A 179 5.55 -21.55 -4.32
N GLU A 180 4.66 -20.92 -5.08
CA GLU A 180 4.99 -20.21 -6.33
C GLU A 180 5.41 -18.74 -6.12
N GLY A 181 4.95 -18.09 -5.04
CA GLY A 181 5.29 -16.68 -4.75
C GLY A 181 6.70 -16.45 -4.22
N LYS A 182 7.33 -17.47 -3.62
CA LYS A 182 8.71 -17.40 -3.13
C LYS A 182 9.70 -17.28 -4.28
N GLU A 183 9.44 -17.99 -5.37
CA GLU A 183 10.28 -17.99 -6.57
C GLU A 183 10.24 -16.63 -7.26
N GLU A 184 9.06 -16.05 -7.48
CA GLU A 184 8.94 -14.75 -8.15
C GLU A 184 9.52 -13.60 -7.30
N ARG A 185 9.36 -13.66 -5.97
CA ARG A 185 9.98 -12.69 -5.04
C ARG A 185 11.51 -12.80 -5.04
N CYS A 186 12.04 -14.02 -5.07
CA CYS A 186 13.48 -14.25 -5.17
C CYS A 186 14.02 -13.75 -6.52
N LYS A 187 13.30 -14.01 -7.61
CA LYS A 187 13.60 -13.56 -8.97
C LYS A 187 13.60 -12.04 -9.10
N GLU A 188 12.65 -11.34 -8.49
CA GLU A 188 12.58 -9.88 -8.51
C GLU A 188 13.74 -9.25 -7.70
N LEU A 189 14.06 -9.82 -6.53
CA LEU A 189 15.20 -9.39 -5.74
C LEU A 189 16.54 -9.63 -6.46
N LEU A 190 16.68 -10.75 -7.16
CA LEU A 190 17.84 -11.06 -8.00
C LEU A 190 18.00 -10.04 -9.13
N LYS A 191 16.93 -9.73 -9.88
CA LYS A 191 16.97 -8.71 -10.94
C LYS A 191 17.41 -7.34 -10.42
N ARG A 192 16.90 -6.93 -9.26
CA ARG A 192 17.29 -5.67 -8.60
C ARG A 192 18.75 -5.70 -8.15
N PHE A 193 19.20 -6.81 -7.53
CA PHE A 193 20.58 -6.97 -7.09
C PHE A 193 21.58 -6.90 -8.26
N LEU A 194 21.28 -7.56 -9.38
CA LEU A 194 22.16 -7.61 -10.55
C LEU A 194 22.24 -6.25 -11.27
N GLY A 195 21.13 -5.49 -11.32
CA GLY A 195 21.07 -4.17 -11.94
C GLY A 195 21.51 -2.99 -11.06
N GLU A 196 21.60 -3.15 -9.73
CA GLU A 196 21.88 -2.03 -8.82
C GLU A 196 23.34 -1.56 -8.86
N GLU A 197 23.57 -0.27 -9.09
CA GLU A 197 24.90 0.35 -9.18
C GLU A 197 25.42 0.82 -7.81
N ASP A 198 24.52 1.18 -6.89
CA ASP A 198 24.86 1.65 -5.54
C ASP A 198 25.28 0.48 -4.62
N GLU A 199 26.50 0.56 -4.07
CA GLU A 199 27.07 -0.51 -3.23
C GLU A 199 26.33 -0.70 -1.89
N ARG A 200 25.80 0.37 -1.28
CA ARG A 200 25.04 0.28 -0.03
C ARG A 200 23.70 -0.40 -0.26
N ARG A 201 22.99 -0.02 -1.32
CA ARG A 201 21.71 -0.66 -1.68
C ARG A 201 21.90 -2.11 -2.09
N ARG A 202 22.99 -2.41 -2.78
CA ARG A 202 23.36 -3.77 -3.15
C ARG A 202 23.62 -4.67 -1.94
N ARG A 203 24.21 -4.16 -0.85
CA ARG A 203 24.37 -4.93 0.41
C ARG A 203 23.03 -5.29 1.04
N VAL A 204 22.08 -4.34 1.08
CA VAL A 204 20.74 -4.61 1.63
C VAL A 204 19.98 -5.65 0.78
N LEU A 205 20.06 -5.54 -0.54
CA LEU A 205 19.47 -6.52 -1.46
C LEU A 205 20.13 -7.90 -1.31
N ARG A 206 21.46 -7.94 -1.09
CA ARG A 206 22.21 -9.16 -0.81
C ARG A 206 21.74 -9.84 0.48
N ASP A 207 21.59 -9.10 1.56
CA ASP A 207 21.12 -9.63 2.84
C ASP A 207 19.69 -10.17 2.72
N GLY A 208 18.85 -9.53 1.90
CA GLY A 208 17.51 -10.03 1.57
C GLY A 208 17.51 -11.36 0.80
N LEU A 209 18.53 -11.63 -0.03
CA LEU A 209 18.66 -12.88 -0.78
C LEU A 209 19.10 -14.07 0.10
N ARG A 210 19.74 -13.82 1.25
CA ARG A 210 20.14 -14.86 2.23
C ARG A 210 18.97 -15.53 2.94
N VAL A 211 17.78 -14.93 2.86
CA VAL A 211 16.54 -15.46 3.46
C VAL A 211 15.95 -16.62 2.63
N PHE A 212 16.36 -16.77 1.36
CA PHE A 212 15.87 -17.80 0.45
C PHE A 212 16.74 -19.07 0.48
N GLU A 213 16.15 -20.19 0.11
CA GLU A 213 16.88 -21.45 -0.05
C GLU A 213 17.96 -21.32 -1.12
N ARG A 214 19.19 -21.75 -0.79
CA ARG A 214 20.35 -21.67 -1.67
C ARG A 214 20.09 -22.25 -3.07
N GLU A 215 19.45 -23.41 -3.13
CA GLU A 215 19.12 -24.12 -4.38
C GLU A 215 18.09 -23.35 -5.24
N LEU A 216 17.22 -22.55 -4.62
CA LEU A 216 16.28 -21.69 -5.32
C LEU A 216 16.99 -20.47 -5.93
N VAL A 217 17.89 -19.84 -5.16
CA VAL A 217 18.67 -18.68 -5.61
C VAL A 217 19.56 -19.05 -6.80
N VAL A 218 20.28 -20.17 -6.73
CA VAL A 218 21.19 -20.63 -7.81
C VAL A 218 20.42 -20.93 -9.09
N ARG A 219 19.29 -21.66 -9.01
CA ARG A 219 18.44 -21.95 -10.18
C ARG A 219 17.89 -20.67 -10.83
N LEU A 220 17.49 -19.69 -10.02
CA LEU A 220 16.94 -18.44 -10.55
C LEU A 220 17.99 -17.49 -11.11
N ILE A 221 19.25 -17.58 -10.64
CA ILE A 221 20.35 -16.84 -11.25
C ILE A 221 20.53 -17.27 -12.71
N ASP A 222 20.52 -18.58 -12.99
CA ASP A 222 20.61 -19.14 -14.35
C ASP A 222 19.50 -18.59 -15.25
N VAL A 223 18.25 -18.67 -14.78
CA VAL A 223 17.05 -18.15 -15.49
C VAL A 223 17.10 -16.63 -15.72
N VAL A 224 17.67 -15.86 -14.78
CA VAL A 224 17.77 -14.41 -14.89
C VAL A 224 18.94 -13.98 -15.78
N CYS A 225 20.04 -14.73 -15.79
CA CYS A 225 21.22 -14.51 -16.60
C CYS A 225 21.05 -14.91 -18.07
N ASP A 226 20.20 -15.90 -18.38
CA ASP A 226 19.83 -16.28 -19.75
C ASP A 226 18.95 -15.23 -20.47
N GLY A 227 18.51 -14.17 -19.78
CA GLY A 227 17.76 -13.07 -20.40
C GLY A 227 18.67 -12.03 -21.06
N ASP A 228 18.32 -11.59 -22.28
CA ASP A 228 19.02 -10.64 -23.18
C ASP A 228 19.33 -9.22 -22.63
N LYS A 229 19.18 -8.95 -21.32
CA LYS A 229 19.25 -7.60 -20.72
C LYS A 229 20.27 -7.42 -19.60
N ILE A 230 21.18 -8.37 -19.37
CA ILE A 230 22.19 -8.25 -18.30
C ILE A 230 23.53 -7.78 -18.88
N ASP A 231 23.93 -6.57 -18.47
CA ASP A 231 25.23 -5.97 -18.77
C ASP A 231 26.38 -6.82 -18.16
N GLY A 232 27.59 -6.75 -18.73
CA GLY A 232 28.75 -7.57 -18.31
C GLY A 232 29.12 -7.39 -16.83
N ARG A 233 28.78 -6.23 -16.25
CA ARG A 233 28.89 -5.97 -14.79
C ARG A 233 27.88 -6.76 -13.96
N GLY A 234 26.65 -6.94 -14.46
CA GLY A 234 25.63 -7.78 -13.83
C GLY A 234 26.02 -9.26 -13.84
N MET A 235 26.60 -9.74 -14.95
CA MET A 235 27.10 -11.11 -15.06
C MET A 235 28.21 -11.41 -14.03
N ARG A 236 29.15 -10.47 -13.83
CA ARG A 236 30.19 -10.59 -12.79
C ARG A 236 29.61 -10.64 -11.37
N ARG A 237 28.52 -9.92 -11.10
CA ARG A 237 27.82 -9.94 -9.80
C ARG A 237 27.11 -11.26 -9.56
N ALA A 238 26.49 -11.85 -10.59
CA ALA A 238 25.87 -13.17 -10.51
C ALA A 238 26.90 -14.25 -10.16
N VAL A 239 28.05 -14.25 -10.85
CA VAL A 239 29.17 -15.18 -10.57
C VAL A 239 29.71 -15.01 -9.15
N GLY A 240 29.85 -13.76 -8.67
CA GLY A 240 30.28 -13.48 -7.29
C GLY A 240 29.28 -14.00 -6.25
N LEU A 241 27.98 -13.88 -6.51
CA LEU A 241 26.94 -14.38 -5.61
C LEU A 241 26.89 -15.92 -5.56
N VAL A 242 27.06 -16.61 -6.70
CA VAL A 242 27.11 -18.08 -6.76
C VAL A 242 28.33 -18.62 -6.01
N ARG A 243 29.51 -18.01 -6.21
CA ARG A 243 30.75 -18.40 -5.51
C ARG A 243 30.70 -18.15 -4.00
N GLU A 244 30.09 -17.03 -3.58
CA GLU A 244 29.83 -16.74 -2.16
C GLU A 244 28.91 -17.80 -1.53
N LEU A 245 27.90 -18.26 -2.27
CA LEU A 245 27.01 -19.34 -1.83
C LEU A 245 27.68 -20.72 -1.87
N GLU A 246 28.73 -20.93 -2.67
CA GLU A 246 29.53 -22.17 -2.75
C GLU A 246 30.67 -22.26 -1.75
N GLY A 247 31.00 -21.17 -1.04
CA GLY A 247 31.94 -21.17 0.08
C GLY A 247 33.41 -21.08 -0.30
N ASP A 248 33.73 -20.62 -1.52
CA ASP A 248 35.12 -20.43 -1.96
C ASP A 248 35.57 -18.98 -1.72
N GLU A 249 36.50 -18.80 -0.78
CA GLU A 249 37.30 -17.58 -0.64
C GLU A 249 38.49 -17.64 -1.61
N ALA A 250 38.40 -16.94 -2.74
CA ALA A 250 39.58 -16.59 -3.54
C ALA A 250 39.40 -15.23 -4.24
N MET A 251 40.32 -14.34 -3.91
CA MET A 251 40.65 -13.11 -4.62
C MET A 251 41.39 -13.50 -5.91
N ASP A 252 41.02 -12.93 -7.06
CA ASP A 252 42.01 -12.44 -8.02
C ASP A 252 41.41 -11.51 -9.09
N ASP A 253 42.25 -10.55 -9.41
CA ASP A 253 42.19 -9.43 -10.35
C ASP A 253 42.10 -9.88 -11.83
N ILE A 254 41.65 -8.98 -12.71
CA ILE A 254 42.04 -8.82 -14.14
C ILE A 254 41.13 -7.76 -14.79
N GLY A 255 41.76 -6.65 -15.19
CA GLY A 255 41.60 -6.09 -16.53
C GLY A 255 40.75 -4.83 -16.67
N GLU A 256 41.40 -3.67 -16.52
CA GLU A 256 40.97 -2.43 -17.18
C GLU A 256 41.07 -2.58 -18.71
N VAL A 257 40.05 -2.12 -19.43
CA VAL A 257 40.15 -1.68 -20.82
C VAL A 257 39.48 -0.31 -20.88
N GLU A 258 40.26 0.68 -21.32
CA GLU A 258 39.82 2.03 -21.64
C GLU A 258 38.85 2.01 -22.83
N GLU A 259 37.79 2.82 -22.77
CA GLU A 259 37.17 3.35 -23.99
C GLU A 259 36.97 4.85 -23.80
N GLU A 260 37.79 5.62 -24.52
CA GLU A 260 37.57 7.03 -24.82
C GLU A 260 36.44 7.20 -25.84
N GLU A 261 35.68 8.27 -25.60
CA GLU A 261 34.84 9.07 -26.50
C GLU A 261 34.32 8.47 -27.81
N GLU A 262 32.98 8.45 -27.93
CA GLU A 262 32.34 8.98 -29.13
C GLU A 262 31.07 9.78 -28.78
N SER A 263 31.29 11.02 -28.34
CA SER A 263 30.24 12.04 -28.35
C SER A 263 30.06 12.54 -29.79
N LYS A 264 29.15 11.91 -30.54
CA LYS A 264 28.42 12.52 -31.66
C LYS A 264 27.19 11.73 -32.15
N ASP A 265 26.98 10.50 -31.68
CA ASP A 265 25.80 9.72 -32.06
C ASP A 265 24.60 9.87 -31.11
N VAL A 266 24.82 10.18 -29.83
CA VAL A 266 23.72 10.27 -28.84
C VAL A 266 22.79 11.46 -29.10
N GLU A 267 23.32 12.58 -29.59
CA GLU A 267 22.53 13.78 -29.89
C GLU A 267 21.74 13.62 -31.20
N MET A 268 22.35 12.98 -32.21
CA MET A 268 21.70 12.62 -33.46
C MET A 268 20.57 11.60 -33.25
N VAL A 269 20.81 10.56 -32.45
CA VAL A 269 19.79 9.56 -32.06
C VAL A 269 18.68 10.20 -31.24
N ARG A 270 18.97 11.23 -30.43
CA ARG A 270 17.96 11.97 -29.65
C ARG A 270 17.11 12.88 -30.54
N GLU A 271 17.69 13.52 -31.55
CA GLU A 271 16.95 14.29 -32.56
C GLU A 271 16.10 13.38 -33.47
N GLU A 272 16.64 12.23 -33.87
CA GLU A 272 15.94 11.24 -34.68
C GLU A 272 14.78 10.62 -33.89
N LEU A 273 15.01 10.24 -32.63
CA LEU A 273 13.95 9.80 -31.71
C LEU A 273 12.90 10.90 -31.48
N GLY A 274 13.32 12.17 -31.38
CA GLY A 274 12.43 13.32 -31.30
C GLY A 274 11.56 13.50 -32.54
N ARG A 275 12.12 13.36 -33.75
CA ARG A 275 11.36 13.39 -35.01
C ARG A 275 10.40 12.21 -35.12
N VAL A 276 10.85 11.00 -34.79
CA VAL A 276 9.99 9.80 -34.82
C VAL A 276 8.84 9.95 -33.83
N LEU A 277 9.07 10.51 -32.64
CA LEU A 277 8.02 10.79 -31.66
C LEU A 277 7.03 11.86 -32.14
N GLU A 278 7.49 12.91 -32.83
CA GLU A 278 6.59 13.91 -33.43
C GLU A 278 5.83 13.36 -34.64
N GLU A 279 6.44 12.52 -35.48
CA GLU A 279 5.74 11.83 -36.57
C GLU A 279 4.69 10.82 -36.05
N VAL A 280 4.99 10.13 -34.94
CA VAL A 280 4.04 9.24 -34.26
C VAL A 280 2.89 10.06 -33.65
N LYS A 281 3.16 11.18 -32.99
CA LYS A 281 2.13 12.10 -32.50
C LYS A 281 1.26 12.66 -33.62
N GLU A 282 1.84 13.12 -34.73
CA GLU A 282 1.07 13.63 -35.87
C GLU A 282 0.21 12.53 -36.52
N ARG A 283 0.66 11.27 -36.49
CA ARG A 283 -0.14 10.12 -36.92
C ARG A 283 -1.25 9.77 -35.93
N GLU A 284 -1.00 9.90 -34.63
CA GLU A 284 -2.02 9.72 -33.58
C GLU A 284 -3.08 10.83 -33.65
N GLU A 285 -2.71 12.08 -33.93
CA GLU A 285 -3.63 13.21 -34.11
C GLU A 285 -4.49 13.10 -35.38
N LYS A 286 -4.02 12.38 -36.41
CA LYS A 286 -4.74 12.13 -37.67
C LYS A 286 -5.40 10.74 -37.73
N GLY A 287 -5.21 9.92 -36.71
CA GLY A 287 -5.75 8.57 -36.62
C GLY A 287 -7.24 8.57 -36.23
N PRO A 288 -7.98 7.50 -36.55
CA PRO A 288 -9.32 7.33 -36.02
C PRO A 288 -9.28 7.25 -34.48
N SER A 289 -10.11 8.03 -33.79
CA SER A 289 -10.12 8.11 -32.31
C SER A 289 -10.52 6.81 -31.60
N TRP A 290 -11.00 5.82 -32.37
CA TRP A 290 -11.42 4.50 -31.87
C TRP A 290 -10.89 3.44 -32.83
N VAL A 291 -10.03 2.55 -32.32
CA VAL A 291 -9.48 1.43 -33.08
C VAL A 291 -9.86 0.15 -32.36
N LEU A 292 -10.47 -0.79 -33.10
CA LEU A 292 -10.74 -2.12 -32.59
C LEU A 292 -9.41 -2.87 -32.43
N VAL A 293 -9.21 -3.52 -31.27
CA VAL A 293 -8.02 -4.34 -31.02
C VAL A 293 -7.99 -5.51 -32.01
N ASP A 294 -6.81 -5.82 -32.55
CA ASP A 294 -6.64 -6.93 -33.51
C ASP A 294 -6.99 -8.26 -32.84
N GLU A 295 -7.94 -9.00 -33.43
CA GLU A 295 -8.39 -10.30 -32.96
C GLU A 295 -7.27 -11.36 -32.93
N LYS A 296 -6.25 -11.21 -33.79
CA LYS A 296 -5.11 -12.15 -33.85
C LYS A 296 -4.09 -11.93 -32.73
N GLU A 297 -3.99 -10.70 -32.22
CA GLU A 297 -3.06 -10.33 -31.14
C GLU A 297 -3.75 -10.29 -29.78
N TRP A 298 -5.09 -10.37 -29.74
CA TRP A 298 -5.86 -10.35 -28.51
C TRP A 298 -5.70 -11.63 -27.69
N VAL A 299 -5.37 -11.46 -26.40
CA VAL A 299 -5.29 -12.55 -25.42
C VAL A 299 -6.33 -12.29 -24.31
N PRO A 300 -7.16 -13.29 -23.94
CA PRO A 300 -8.12 -13.15 -22.85
C PRO A 300 -7.40 -12.84 -21.52
N LYS A 301 -7.63 -11.65 -21.00
CA LYS A 301 -7.12 -11.19 -19.70
C LYS A 301 -8.28 -10.89 -18.74
N PRO A 302 -8.09 -11.03 -17.43
CA PRO A 302 -9.07 -10.55 -16.44
C PRO A 302 -9.34 -9.06 -16.61
N ILE A 303 -10.58 -8.65 -16.34
CA ILE A 303 -10.98 -7.23 -16.41
C ILE A 303 -10.09 -6.40 -15.48
N GLY A 304 -9.49 -5.33 -16.02
CA GLY A 304 -8.62 -4.40 -15.30
C GLY A 304 -7.12 -4.74 -15.34
N VAL A 305 -6.74 -5.86 -15.96
CA VAL A 305 -5.35 -6.16 -16.34
C VAL A 305 -5.16 -5.76 -17.80
N VAL A 306 -4.16 -4.92 -18.06
CA VAL A 306 -3.77 -4.47 -19.41
C VAL A 306 -2.46 -5.14 -19.77
#